data_AF-Q5FQ63-F1
#
_entry.id   AF-Q5FQ63-F1
#
_cell.length_a   1.000
_cell.length_b   1.000
_cell.length_c   1.000
_cell.angle_alpha   90.00
_cell.angle_beta   90.00
_cell.angle_gamma   90.00
#
_symmetry.space_group_name_H-M   'P 1'
#
loop_
_entity.id
_entity.type
_entity.pdbx_description
1 polymer ?
#
loop_
_entity_poly.entity_id
_entity_poly.type
_entity_poly.pdbx_seq_one_letter_code
_entity_poly.pdbx_strand_id
1 'polypeptide(L)'
;MKRSASGSIGGRGAAGGCPGPVTCGPPPTRATKRAIRSRSSLFIVIILPDEEIAERQSYDALAPSLQDRRNDAPFRLGACACKVAPDFCQPEPIELSATRPLCFQDLILRLHQFWSEKGCAILQPYDTELGAGTLSPHTTLRALGPKPWAAAYVQPCRRPSDGRYGENPNRLQHYYQYQVLLKPTPEDSQQLLLDSYRAIGIDPELHDIRFVEDDWENPTIGAWGLGWEVWCDGMEVSQFTYFQQVGGIPTVMPSTELTYGLERLAMYVQGVENVYDLDFNGKGLTYGDVFLRAEQDYSRHNFELADTQMLLTHFNDAERESMRLAEAGVAQPAYDQCLKASHLFNLLDARGVISVSERASYIGRVRELAKDACEAWLAGEEETSHG
;
A
#
# COMPACT_ATOMS: atom_id res chain seq x y z
N MET A 1 -3.35 -1.31 -63.57
CA MET A 1 -3.95 -2.66 -63.40
C MET A 1 -4.84 -2.61 -62.15
N LYS A 2 -6.17 -2.42 -62.29
CA LYS A 2 -7.25 -3.41 -61.98
C LYS A 2 -6.98 -4.17 -60.66
N ARG A 3 -7.77 -4.15 -59.58
CA ARG A 3 -9.25 -4.23 -59.30
C ARG A 3 -9.46 -3.73 -57.84
N SER A 4 -10.48 -3.01 -57.36
CA SER A 4 -11.96 -3.11 -57.34
C SER A 4 -12.57 -4.29 -56.54
N ALA A 5 -13.18 -4.00 -55.38
CA ALA A 5 -14.43 -4.58 -54.82
C ALA A 5 -14.77 -3.82 -53.50
N SER A 6 -15.81 -3.00 -53.33
CA SER A 6 -17.28 -3.14 -53.46
C SER A 6 -17.94 -4.04 -52.40
N GLY A 7 -18.80 -3.44 -51.57
CA GLY A 7 -19.65 -4.11 -50.58
C GLY A 7 -21.09 -4.40 -51.05
N SER A 8 -21.91 -4.87 -50.09
CA SER A 8 -23.38 -5.06 -50.01
C SER A 8 -23.66 -6.47 -49.41
N ILE A 9 -24.27 -6.62 -48.23
CA ILE A 9 -25.69 -6.50 -47.80
C ILE A 9 -26.65 -7.44 -48.56
N GLY A 10 -27.26 -8.37 -47.81
CA GLY A 10 -28.68 -8.75 -47.94
C GLY A 10 -29.01 -10.25 -48.05
N GLY A 11 -29.92 -10.75 -47.19
CA GLY A 11 -30.93 -11.74 -47.63
C GLY A 11 -31.29 -12.94 -46.74
N ARG A 12 -32.21 -12.71 -45.77
CA ARG A 12 -33.39 -13.50 -45.30
C ARG A 12 -33.56 -15.02 -45.54
N GLY A 13 -34.12 -15.68 -44.49
CA GLY A 13 -35.14 -16.77 -44.55
C GLY A 13 -34.74 -18.10 -43.88
N ALA A 14 -35.57 -18.93 -43.26
CA ALA A 14 -36.90 -18.88 -42.61
C ALA A 14 -37.14 -20.26 -41.92
N ALA A 15 -37.77 -20.23 -40.74
CA ALA A 15 -38.69 -21.19 -40.10
C ALA A 15 -38.40 -22.72 -39.99
N GLY A 16 -38.60 -23.27 -38.77
CA GLY A 16 -39.29 -24.56 -38.58
C GLY A 16 -38.83 -25.50 -37.46
N GLY A 17 -39.63 -25.64 -36.38
CA GLY A 17 -39.87 -26.93 -35.70
C GLY A 17 -39.30 -27.19 -34.29
N CYS A 18 -40.17 -27.18 -33.27
CA CYS A 18 -40.12 -27.95 -32.00
C CYS A 18 -41.42 -28.81 -31.94
N PRO A 19 -41.65 -29.83 -31.05
CA PRO A 19 -41.00 -30.09 -29.73
C PRO A 19 -40.80 -31.59 -29.26
N GLY A 20 -39.94 -31.79 -28.24
CA GLY A 20 -40.05 -32.79 -27.12
C GLY A 20 -39.70 -34.28 -27.32
N PRO A 21 -39.51 -35.11 -26.25
CA PRO A 21 -39.58 -34.84 -24.81
C PRO A 21 -38.36 -35.30 -23.96
N VAL A 22 -38.48 -34.99 -22.67
CA VAL A 22 -37.56 -35.08 -21.51
C VAL A 22 -37.33 -36.50 -21.00
N THR A 23 -36.13 -36.81 -20.49
CA THR A 23 -35.94 -37.77 -19.38
C THR A 23 -34.88 -37.25 -18.38
N CYS A 24 -35.27 -37.27 -17.10
CA CYS A 24 -34.48 -36.85 -15.94
C CYS A 24 -33.70 -38.05 -15.36
N GLY A 25 -32.43 -37.85 -15.00
CA GLY A 25 -31.63 -38.78 -14.18
C GLY A 25 -31.64 -38.38 -12.70
N PRO A 26 -31.47 -39.34 -11.76
CA PRO A 26 -31.72 -39.14 -10.33
C PRO A 26 -30.57 -38.43 -9.57
N PRO A 27 -30.86 -37.82 -8.41
CA PRO A 27 -29.90 -37.02 -7.64
C PRO A 27 -28.96 -37.87 -6.77
N PRO A 28 -27.74 -37.39 -6.44
CA PRO A 28 -26.87 -38.05 -5.49
C PRO A 28 -27.39 -37.91 -4.05
N THR A 29 -27.24 -39.01 -3.31
CA THR A 29 -27.84 -39.31 -2.01
C THR A 29 -27.18 -38.59 -0.83
N ARG A 30 -28.05 -38.22 0.11
CA ARG A 30 -27.79 -37.59 1.41
C ARG A 30 -27.00 -38.55 2.32
N ALA A 31 -25.78 -38.17 2.71
CA ALA A 31 -25.00 -38.91 3.70
C ALA A 31 -25.57 -38.69 5.12
N THR A 32 -26.09 -39.75 5.72
CA THR A 32 -26.46 -39.84 7.14
C THR A 32 -25.22 -39.86 8.03
N LYS A 33 -25.06 -38.87 8.92
CA LYS A 33 -24.13 -38.93 10.05
C LYS A 33 -24.67 -39.92 11.09
N ARG A 34 -24.02 -41.07 11.22
CA ARG A 34 -24.23 -42.03 12.31
C ARG A 34 -23.15 -41.79 13.37
N ALA A 35 -23.59 -41.63 14.62
CA ALA A 35 -22.71 -41.54 15.78
C ALA A 35 -22.00 -42.89 16.01
N ILE A 36 -20.68 -42.85 16.19
CA ILE A 36 -19.91 -43.95 16.77
C ILE A 36 -19.05 -43.34 17.88
N ARG A 37 -19.39 -43.69 19.13
CA ARG A 37 -18.50 -43.61 20.28
C ARG A 37 -17.57 -44.81 20.21
N SER A 38 -16.26 -44.60 20.29
CA SER A 38 -15.38 -45.55 20.95
C SER A 38 -14.18 -44.83 21.57
N ARG A 39 -14.03 -45.06 22.88
CA ARG A 39 -12.88 -44.73 23.70
C ARG A 39 -11.63 -45.42 23.14
N SER A 40 -10.50 -44.73 23.19
CA SER A 40 -9.19 -45.29 23.58
C SER A 40 -8.22 -44.15 23.83
N SER A 41 -7.85 -44.02 25.11
CA SER A 41 -6.79 -43.15 25.61
C SER A 41 -5.44 -43.68 25.15
N LEU A 42 -4.60 -42.83 24.57
CA LEU A 42 -3.16 -43.06 24.51
C LEU A 42 -2.47 -41.79 25.00
N PHE A 43 -2.03 -41.84 26.26
CA PHE A 43 -1.11 -40.87 26.84
C PHE A 43 0.26 -41.11 26.20
N ILE A 44 0.78 -40.14 25.45
CA ILE A 44 2.20 -40.12 25.12
C ILE A 44 2.89 -39.33 26.23
N VAL A 45 3.53 -40.08 27.13
CA VAL A 45 4.51 -39.58 28.09
C VAL A 45 5.82 -39.44 27.34
N ILE A 46 6.26 -38.21 27.07
CA ILE A 46 7.64 -37.97 26.63
C ILE A 46 8.49 -37.93 27.90
N ILE A 47 9.27 -38.98 28.10
CA ILE A 47 10.32 -39.07 29.10
C ILE A 47 11.54 -38.34 28.52
N LEU A 48 11.93 -37.23 29.15
CA LEU A 48 13.24 -36.59 28.95
C LEU A 48 14.31 -37.42 29.70
N PRO A 49 15.51 -37.63 29.14
CA PRO A 49 16.63 -38.14 29.92
C PRO A 49 17.28 -36.99 30.72
N ASP A 50 17.39 -37.20 32.03
CA ASP A 50 18.27 -36.48 32.94
C ASP A 50 19.71 -37.03 32.88
N GLU A 51 20.66 -36.23 33.37
CA GLU A 51 22.14 -36.35 33.44
C GLU A 51 22.86 -35.58 32.30
N GLU A 52 23.74 -34.59 32.53
CA GLU A 52 24.66 -34.38 33.66
C GLU A 52 25.11 -32.89 33.77
N ILE A 53 25.51 -32.50 34.97
CA ILE A 53 25.89 -31.15 35.43
C ILE A 53 27.39 -30.89 35.23
N ALA A 54 27.77 -29.81 34.53
CA ALA A 54 29.03 -29.03 34.59
C ALA A 54 29.00 -28.05 33.40
N GLU A 55 29.29 -26.75 33.42
CA GLU A 55 29.95 -25.78 34.29
C GLU A 55 29.23 -24.44 34.07
N ARG A 56 28.75 -23.78 35.13
CA ARG A 56 28.42 -22.34 35.08
C ARG A 56 29.72 -21.57 35.21
N GLN A 57 30.28 -21.11 34.10
CA GLN A 57 31.33 -20.09 34.14
C GLN A 57 30.71 -18.71 34.37
N SER A 58 31.27 -18.05 35.37
CA SER A 58 31.02 -16.73 35.91
C SER A 58 31.09 -15.62 34.85
N TYR A 59 30.03 -14.82 34.75
CA TYR A 59 30.11 -13.43 34.28
C TYR A 59 29.80 -12.50 35.46
N ASP A 60 30.70 -12.48 36.44
CA ASP A 60 30.80 -11.45 37.47
C ASP A 60 32.17 -10.79 37.33
N ALA A 61 32.25 -9.78 36.45
CA ALA A 61 33.30 -8.77 36.48
C ALA A 61 32.94 -7.61 35.54
N LEU A 62 32.47 -6.50 36.13
CA LEU A 62 32.60 -5.09 35.71
C LEU A 62 31.31 -4.29 35.92
N ALA A 63 30.96 -4.06 37.18
CA ALA A 63 30.15 -2.91 37.57
C ALA A 63 30.66 -2.39 38.93
N PRO A 64 31.30 -1.21 39.00
CA PRO A 64 31.55 -0.58 40.28
C PRO A 64 30.26 0.09 40.78
N SER A 65 29.90 -0.29 42.01
CA SER A 65 28.85 0.28 42.84
C SER A 65 28.99 1.80 43.01
N LEU A 66 27.93 2.55 42.66
CA LEU A 66 27.77 3.98 43.01
C LEU A 66 26.61 4.14 43.98
N GLN A 67 26.89 3.83 45.25
CA GLN A 67 26.13 4.30 46.40
C GLN A 67 27.12 4.69 47.49
N ASP A 68 27.76 5.84 47.33
CA ASP A 68 28.05 6.74 48.43
C ASP A 68 28.55 8.09 47.89
N ARG A 69 28.40 9.15 48.70
CA ARG A 69 28.80 10.56 48.51
C ARG A 69 27.68 11.51 48.11
N ARG A 70 26.83 11.79 49.11
CA ARG A 70 26.26 13.13 49.33
C ARG A 70 27.34 14.07 49.86
N ASN A 71 27.27 15.32 49.39
CA ASN A 71 27.85 16.57 49.92
C ASN A 71 29.39 16.69 49.93
N ASP A 72 29.92 17.53 49.01
CA ASP A 72 30.59 18.79 49.34
C ASP A 72 30.77 19.66 48.07
N ALA A 73 30.52 20.97 48.21
CA ALA A 73 30.43 22.01 47.17
C ALA A 73 31.80 22.59 46.72
N PRO A 74 31.89 23.65 45.86
CA PRO A 74 31.23 23.92 44.58
C PRO A 74 32.27 24.19 43.45
N PHE A 75 32.00 23.78 42.21
CA PHE A 75 32.80 24.21 41.04
C PHE A 75 32.15 25.45 40.42
N ARG A 76 32.82 26.62 40.52
CA ARG A 76 32.42 27.87 39.88
C ARG A 76 32.70 27.80 38.38
N LEU A 77 31.68 27.89 37.55
CA LEU A 77 31.81 28.25 36.13
C LEU A 77 31.55 29.75 35.97
N GLY A 78 32.57 30.45 35.48
CA GLY A 78 32.56 31.89 35.24
C GLY A 78 31.61 32.28 34.12
N ALA A 79 31.02 33.47 34.28
CA ALA A 79 30.20 34.11 33.28
C ALA A 79 31.04 34.44 32.03
N CYS A 80 30.69 33.84 30.90
CA CYS A 80 31.06 34.32 29.58
C CYS A 80 29.79 34.87 28.92
N ALA A 81 29.76 36.18 28.70
CA ALA A 81 28.68 36.86 28.01
C ALA A 81 28.76 36.60 26.50
N CYS A 82 27.83 35.79 25.98
CA CYS A 82 27.66 35.55 24.55
C CYS A 82 26.18 35.74 24.17
N LYS A 83 25.88 36.94 23.67
CA LYS A 83 24.79 37.35 22.76
C LYS A 83 23.66 36.34 22.48
N VAL A 84 22.46 36.72 22.92
CA VAL A 84 21.11 36.51 22.34
C VAL A 84 21.01 35.38 21.29
N ALA A 85 20.56 34.21 21.73
CA ALA A 85 19.90 33.26 20.84
C ALA A 85 18.54 33.84 20.42
N PRO A 86 18.08 33.69 19.17
CA PRO A 86 16.73 34.10 18.82
C PRO A 86 15.75 33.22 19.61
N ASP A 87 14.75 33.88 20.20
CA ASP A 87 13.63 33.26 20.87
C ASP A 87 13.07 32.13 20.01
N PHE A 88 13.27 30.88 20.43
CA PHE A 88 12.35 29.80 20.07
C PHE A 88 11.05 30.11 20.80
N CYS A 89 10.26 30.98 20.18
CA CYS A 89 8.92 31.34 20.59
C CYS A 89 8.16 30.03 20.84
N GLN A 90 7.71 29.84 22.07
CA GLN A 90 6.83 28.73 22.44
C GLN A 90 5.65 28.77 21.46
N PRO A 91 5.29 27.66 20.79
CA PRO A 91 4.10 27.68 19.96
C PRO A 91 2.92 27.93 20.89
N GLU A 92 2.22 29.05 20.69
CA GLU A 92 0.90 29.28 21.27
C GLU A 92 0.02 28.05 20.94
N PRO A 93 -0.82 27.60 21.88
CA PRO A 93 -1.75 26.52 21.59
C PRO A 93 -2.56 26.88 20.35
N ILE A 94 -2.51 26.02 19.34
CA ILE A 94 -3.30 26.19 18.11
C ILE A 94 -4.76 26.02 18.52
N GLU A 95 -5.43 27.12 18.87
CA GLU A 95 -6.88 27.16 18.79
C GLU A 95 -7.22 26.95 17.31
N LEU A 96 -7.81 25.80 17.02
CA LEU A 96 -8.42 25.48 15.73
C LEU A 96 -9.60 26.44 15.51
N SER A 97 -9.32 27.67 15.11
CA SER A 97 -10.33 28.61 14.68
C SER A 97 -10.99 28.06 13.42
N ALA A 98 -12.32 28.07 13.36
CA ALA A 98 -13.13 27.56 12.26
C ALA A 98 -13.02 28.37 10.95
N THR A 99 -11.92 29.07 10.70
CA THR A 99 -11.82 30.09 9.63
C THR A 99 -10.67 29.91 8.65
N ARG A 100 -9.83 28.88 8.78
CA ARG A 100 -8.75 28.61 7.80
C ARG A 100 -8.84 27.17 7.29
N PRO A 101 -8.78 26.92 5.97
CA PRO A 101 -8.70 25.57 5.43
C PRO A 101 -7.45 24.85 5.95
N LEU A 102 -7.51 23.52 6.07
CA LEU A 102 -6.38 22.72 6.55
C LEU A 102 -5.19 22.83 5.58
N CYS A 103 -4.00 23.04 6.13
CA CYS A 103 -2.77 22.89 5.35
C CYS A 103 -2.53 21.39 5.03
N PHE A 104 -1.67 21.09 4.05
CA PHE A 104 -1.41 19.72 3.60
C PHE A 104 -0.96 18.80 4.76
N GLN A 105 -0.08 19.30 5.62
CA GLN A 105 0.40 18.58 6.80
C GLN A 105 -0.74 18.28 7.79
N ASP A 106 -1.58 19.27 8.11
CA ASP A 106 -2.67 19.10 9.08
C ASP A 106 -3.76 18.16 8.55
N LEU A 107 -3.99 18.14 7.24
CA LEU A 107 -4.87 17.18 6.57
C LEU A 107 -4.41 15.74 6.82
N ILE A 108 -3.12 15.46 6.65
CA ILE A 108 -2.53 14.13 6.93
C ILE A 108 -2.68 13.78 8.41
N LEU A 109 -2.34 14.70 9.32
CA LEU A 109 -2.45 14.47 10.76
C LEU A 109 -3.89 14.19 11.18
N ARG A 110 -4.87 14.85 10.53
CA ARG A 110 -6.29 14.64 10.77
C ARG A 110 -6.76 13.27 10.31
N LEU A 111 -6.29 12.78 9.15
CA LEU A 111 -6.57 11.42 8.70
C LEU A 111 -5.94 10.37 9.63
N HIS A 112 -4.71 10.60 10.10
CA HIS A 112 -4.09 9.73 11.12
C HIS A 112 -4.93 9.65 12.39
N GLN A 113 -5.37 10.79 12.90
CA GLN A 113 -6.23 10.83 14.09
C GLN A 113 -7.54 10.08 13.85
N PHE A 114 -8.23 10.37 12.75
CA PHE A 114 -9.50 9.75 12.39
C PHE A 114 -9.38 8.22 12.32
N TRP A 115 -8.42 7.70 11.55
CA TRP A 115 -8.26 6.26 11.38
C TRP A 115 -7.74 5.56 12.64
N SER A 116 -6.94 6.26 13.47
CA SER A 116 -6.54 5.75 14.79
C SER A 116 -7.74 5.56 15.70
N GLU A 117 -8.68 6.51 15.73
CA GLU A 117 -9.94 6.41 16.49
C GLU A 117 -10.85 5.29 15.98
N LYS A 118 -10.75 4.91 14.70
CA LYS A 118 -11.43 3.73 14.13
C LYS A 118 -10.70 2.41 14.39
N GLY A 119 -9.61 2.42 15.15
CA GLY A 119 -8.87 1.22 15.55
C GLY A 119 -7.79 0.77 14.56
N CYS A 120 -7.44 1.58 13.56
CA CYS A 120 -6.32 1.28 12.68
C CYS A 120 -4.99 1.51 13.40
N ALA A 121 -4.05 0.59 13.17
CA ALA A 121 -2.64 0.85 13.44
C ALA A 121 -2.14 1.94 12.48
N ILE A 122 -1.62 3.05 13.01
CA ILE A 122 -1.00 4.09 12.20
C ILE A 122 0.45 3.70 11.90
N LEU A 123 0.70 3.30 10.65
CA LEU A 123 2.01 2.85 10.20
C LEU A 123 2.77 3.97 9.48
N GLN A 124 4.06 3.73 9.30
CA GLN A 124 4.93 4.64 8.57
C GLN A 124 4.94 4.28 7.07
N PRO A 125 5.30 5.25 6.20
CA PRO A 125 5.66 4.95 4.83
C PRO A 125 6.64 3.78 4.73
N TYR A 126 6.42 2.91 3.74
CA TYR A 126 7.42 1.91 3.43
C TYR A 126 8.66 2.57 2.78
N ASP A 127 9.85 2.08 3.09
CA ASP A 127 11.13 2.75 2.87
C ASP A 127 11.79 2.44 1.51
N THR A 128 11.09 1.73 0.63
CA THR A 128 11.48 1.50 -0.78
C THR A 128 10.52 2.18 -1.75
N GLU A 129 10.93 2.39 -2.99
CA GLU A 129 10.07 2.99 -4.01
C GLU A 129 8.87 2.11 -4.37
N LEU A 130 7.66 2.64 -4.19
CA LEU A 130 6.39 1.99 -4.53
C LEU A 130 5.58 2.85 -5.48
N GLY A 131 4.84 2.24 -6.42
CA GLY A 131 3.92 2.97 -7.31
C GLY A 131 2.53 3.26 -6.73
N ALA A 132 2.18 2.62 -5.61
CA ALA A 132 0.91 2.74 -4.89
C ALA A 132 1.05 2.23 -3.45
N GLY A 133 0.20 2.70 -2.54
CA GLY A 133 0.04 2.23 -1.16
C GLY A 133 -0.29 0.74 -1.08
N THR A 134 -1.03 0.21 -2.06
CA THR A 134 -1.35 -1.21 -2.20
C THR A 134 -0.12 -2.11 -2.23
N LEU A 135 0.97 -1.65 -2.88
CA LEU A 135 2.21 -2.40 -3.03
C LEU A 135 3.01 -2.50 -1.72
N SER A 136 2.65 -1.76 -0.67
CA SER A 136 3.34 -1.92 0.61
C SER A 136 3.03 -3.29 1.21
N PRO A 137 3.99 -3.94 1.90
CA PRO A 137 3.73 -5.16 2.67
C PRO A 137 2.63 -4.99 3.72
N HIS A 138 2.41 -3.76 4.18
CA HIS A 138 1.32 -3.41 5.11
C HIS A 138 -0.07 -3.62 4.51
N THR A 139 -0.17 -3.68 3.17
CA THR A 139 -1.40 -3.99 2.44
C THR A 139 -1.32 -5.34 1.74
N THR A 140 -0.43 -5.53 0.77
CA THR A 140 -0.40 -6.74 -0.09
C THR A 140 -0.28 -8.02 0.75
N LEU A 141 0.74 -8.15 1.60
CA LEU A 141 0.93 -9.37 2.39
C LEU A 141 -0.13 -9.51 3.49
N ARG A 142 -0.59 -8.40 4.08
CA ARG A 142 -1.58 -8.40 5.18
C ARG A 142 -3.01 -8.67 4.72
N ALA A 143 -3.34 -8.42 3.46
CA ALA A 143 -4.61 -8.79 2.85
C ALA A 143 -4.80 -10.33 2.79
N LEU A 144 -3.70 -11.09 2.75
CA LEU A 144 -3.70 -12.55 2.68
C LEU A 144 -3.93 -13.20 4.05
N GLY A 145 -4.42 -14.45 4.02
CA GLY A 145 -4.60 -15.28 5.22
C GLY A 145 -5.81 -14.89 6.08
N PRO A 146 -6.12 -15.66 7.14
CA PRO A 146 -7.33 -15.48 7.94
C PRO A 146 -7.18 -14.43 9.05
N LYS A 147 -5.98 -13.92 9.33
CA LYS A 147 -5.75 -12.98 10.44
C LYS A 147 -6.37 -11.61 10.12
N PRO A 148 -7.23 -11.05 11.00
CA PRO A 148 -7.73 -9.69 10.86
C PRO A 148 -6.59 -8.66 10.87
N TRP A 149 -6.80 -7.54 10.18
CA TRP A 149 -5.83 -6.47 10.06
C TRP A 149 -6.52 -5.12 9.80
N ALA A 150 -6.14 -4.09 10.53
CA ALA A 150 -6.61 -2.72 10.31
C ALA A 150 -5.41 -1.78 10.40
N ALA A 151 -5.06 -1.13 9.31
CA ALA A 151 -3.92 -0.21 9.26
C ALA A 151 -4.21 1.00 8.37
N ALA A 152 -3.61 2.13 8.72
CA ALA A 152 -3.64 3.35 7.94
C ALA A 152 -2.27 4.03 7.91
N TYR A 153 -1.87 4.58 6.77
CA TYR A 153 -0.55 5.19 6.61
C TYR A 153 -0.49 6.11 5.39
N VAL A 154 0.48 7.03 5.39
CA VAL A 154 0.86 7.75 4.17
C VAL A 154 1.83 6.88 3.39
N GLN A 155 1.68 6.80 2.07
CA GLN A 155 2.67 6.22 1.17
C GLN A 155 3.09 7.26 0.12
N PRO A 156 4.34 7.73 0.15
CA PRO A 156 4.95 8.39 -1.00
C PRO A 156 5.06 7.39 -2.15
N CYS A 157 4.46 7.74 -3.28
CA CYS A 157 4.33 6.88 -4.45
C CYS A 157 5.13 7.47 -5.61
N ARG A 158 5.85 6.62 -6.35
CA ARG A 158 6.63 6.97 -7.54
C ARG A 158 6.08 6.28 -8.79
N ARG A 159 5.63 7.09 -9.75
CA ARG A 159 5.19 6.67 -11.09
C ARG A 159 6.05 7.40 -12.14
N PRO A 160 7.21 6.84 -12.53
CA PRO A 160 8.15 7.51 -13.43
C PRO A 160 7.55 8.08 -14.71
N SER A 161 6.60 7.38 -15.33
CA SER A 161 5.90 7.78 -16.56
C SER A 161 4.94 8.97 -16.39
N ASP A 162 4.56 9.29 -15.16
CA ASP A 162 3.66 10.39 -14.84
C ASP A 162 4.36 11.74 -14.74
N GLY A 163 5.70 11.78 -14.82
CA GLY A 163 6.47 13.01 -14.71
C GLY A 163 6.10 14.06 -15.76
N ARG A 164 5.98 15.33 -15.35
CA ARG A 164 5.64 16.44 -16.25
C ARG A 164 6.54 17.67 -16.06
N TYR A 165 7.78 17.46 -15.60
CA TYR A 165 8.80 18.51 -15.44
C TYR A 165 8.36 19.70 -14.58
N GLY A 166 7.40 19.51 -13.67
CA GLY A 166 6.87 20.62 -12.87
C GLY A 166 5.88 21.54 -13.58
N GLU A 167 5.47 21.22 -14.81
CA GLU A 167 4.65 22.11 -15.65
C GLU A 167 3.15 21.79 -15.57
N ASN A 168 2.78 20.57 -15.16
CA ASN A 168 1.39 20.16 -15.06
C ASN A 168 0.83 20.46 -13.66
N PRO A 169 -0.38 21.03 -13.55
CA PRO A 169 -0.97 21.41 -12.26
C PRO A 169 -1.46 20.23 -11.41
N ASN A 170 -1.64 19.04 -11.99
CA ASN A 170 -2.33 17.91 -11.35
C ASN A 170 -1.58 16.57 -11.43
N ARG A 171 -0.56 16.46 -12.29
CA ARG A 171 0.14 15.20 -12.56
C ARG A 171 1.60 15.28 -12.12
N LEU A 172 2.01 14.31 -11.31
CA LEU A 172 3.30 14.23 -10.66
C LEU A 172 3.90 12.83 -10.85
N GLN A 173 5.22 12.71 -11.02
CA GLN A 173 5.88 11.40 -10.89
C GLN A 173 6.00 10.95 -9.43
N HIS A 174 5.99 11.88 -8.46
CA HIS A 174 6.00 11.58 -7.03
C HIS A 174 4.88 12.33 -6.30
N TYR A 175 4.05 11.59 -5.58
CA TYR A 175 2.89 12.12 -4.88
C TYR A 175 2.57 11.25 -3.65
N TYR A 176 1.71 11.74 -2.76
CA TYR A 176 1.34 11.06 -1.53
C TYR A 176 -0.04 10.41 -1.63
N GLN A 177 -0.08 9.11 -1.43
CA GLN A 177 -1.33 8.43 -1.12
C GLN A 177 -1.51 8.38 0.39
N TYR A 178 -2.76 8.52 0.84
CA TYR A 178 -3.15 7.97 2.14
C TYR A 178 -3.76 6.59 1.88
N GLN A 179 -3.35 5.59 2.64
CA GLN A 179 -3.70 4.21 2.42
C GLN A 179 -4.36 3.66 3.67
N VAL A 180 -5.48 2.96 3.50
CA VAL A 180 -6.19 2.27 4.58
C VAL A 180 -6.52 0.87 4.12
N LEU A 181 -6.21 -0.12 4.95
CA LEU A 181 -6.65 -1.51 4.76
C LEU A 181 -7.46 -1.94 5.98
N LEU A 182 -8.70 -2.39 5.75
CA LEU A 182 -9.63 -2.89 6.76
C LEU A 182 -10.00 -4.35 6.44
N LYS A 183 -9.61 -5.26 7.32
CA LYS A 183 -9.80 -6.71 7.17
C LYS A 183 -10.29 -7.29 8.52
N PRO A 184 -11.52 -7.81 8.62
CA PRO A 184 -12.51 -7.93 7.55
C PRO A 184 -13.08 -6.56 7.12
N THR A 185 -13.68 -6.53 5.93
CA THR A 185 -14.49 -5.41 5.45
C THR A 185 -15.60 -5.04 6.45
N PRO A 186 -15.65 -3.77 6.92
CA PRO A 186 -16.78 -3.26 7.69
C PRO A 186 -18.04 -3.09 6.83
N GLU A 187 -19.22 -3.29 7.43
CA GLU A 187 -20.52 -3.07 6.76
C GLU A 187 -20.73 -1.61 6.33
N ASP A 188 -20.16 -0.66 7.07
CA ASP A 188 -20.27 0.78 6.89
C ASP A 188 -19.05 1.42 6.20
N SER A 189 -18.26 0.63 5.48
CA SER A 189 -17.00 1.07 4.85
C SER A 189 -17.12 2.31 3.95
N GLN A 190 -18.21 2.45 3.17
CA GLN A 190 -18.47 3.67 2.40
C GLN A 190 -18.75 4.88 3.30
N GLN A 191 -19.50 4.70 4.39
CA GLN A 191 -19.79 5.76 5.35
C GLN A 191 -18.51 6.21 6.06
N LEU A 192 -17.63 5.28 6.42
CA LEU A 192 -16.32 5.60 7.00
C LEU A 192 -15.46 6.47 6.07
N LEU A 193 -15.48 6.19 4.76
CA LEU A 193 -14.80 7.04 3.77
C LEU A 193 -15.39 8.47 3.78
N LEU A 194 -16.72 8.60 3.69
CA LEU A 194 -17.39 9.90 3.68
C LEU A 194 -17.17 10.68 5.00
N ASP A 195 -17.17 10.01 6.14
CA ASP A 195 -16.87 10.61 7.44
C ASP A 195 -15.42 11.08 7.51
N SER A 196 -14.48 10.35 6.90
CA SER A 196 -13.08 10.78 6.81
C SER A 196 -12.90 12.03 5.95
N TYR A 197 -13.70 12.20 4.88
CA TYR A 197 -13.75 13.43 4.08
C TYR A 197 -14.26 14.61 4.90
N ARG A 198 -15.34 14.42 5.67
CA ARG A 198 -15.84 15.45 6.59
C ARG A 198 -14.78 15.85 7.61
N ALA A 199 -14.02 14.88 8.13
CA ALA A 199 -12.97 15.14 9.10
C ALA A 199 -11.87 16.06 8.57
N ILE A 200 -11.58 16.01 7.26
CA ILE A 200 -10.60 16.88 6.58
C ILE A 200 -11.20 18.13 5.93
N GLY A 201 -12.49 18.40 6.14
CA GLY A 201 -13.15 19.61 5.67
C GLY A 201 -13.80 19.52 4.30
N ILE A 202 -13.99 18.31 3.74
CA ILE A 202 -14.78 18.08 2.53
C ILE A 202 -16.15 17.59 2.97
N ASP A 203 -17.17 18.44 2.85
CA ASP A 203 -18.55 18.07 3.17
C ASP A 203 -19.25 17.43 1.95
N PRO A 204 -19.63 16.15 2.00
CA PRO A 204 -20.36 15.48 0.91
C PRO A 204 -21.73 16.11 0.59
N GLU A 205 -22.28 16.97 1.45
CA GLU A 205 -23.50 17.73 1.15
C GLU A 205 -23.23 18.98 0.29
N LEU A 206 -22.00 19.50 0.31
CA LEU A 206 -21.58 20.68 -0.45
C LEU A 206 -20.81 20.32 -1.72
N HIS A 207 -20.26 19.10 -1.80
CA HIS A 207 -19.52 18.57 -2.94
C HIS A 207 -20.26 17.42 -3.62
N ASP A 208 -20.17 17.35 -4.94
CA ASP A 208 -20.76 16.26 -5.73
C ASP A 208 -19.87 15.01 -5.65
N ILE A 209 -20.07 14.22 -4.60
CA ILE A 209 -19.37 12.95 -4.39
C ILE A 209 -20.09 11.81 -5.12
N ARG A 210 -19.37 11.14 -6.03
CA ARG A 210 -19.89 10.02 -6.83
C ARG A 210 -19.02 8.79 -6.69
N PHE A 211 -19.66 7.65 -6.49
CA PHE A 211 -19.04 6.33 -6.56
C PHE A 211 -19.30 5.76 -7.96
N VAL A 212 -18.29 5.79 -8.80
CA VAL A 212 -18.34 5.28 -10.17
C VAL A 212 -17.77 3.87 -10.15
N GLU A 213 -18.57 2.87 -10.54
CA GLU A 213 -18.14 1.47 -10.54
C GLU A 213 -16.90 1.30 -11.42
N ASP A 214 -15.85 0.74 -10.83
CA ASP A 214 -14.60 0.41 -11.52
C ASP A 214 -13.94 -0.79 -10.84
N ASP A 215 -13.64 -1.81 -11.64
CA ASP A 215 -12.90 -2.98 -11.17
C ASP A 215 -11.42 -2.63 -11.15
N TRP A 216 -10.81 -2.70 -9.99
CA TRP A 216 -9.40 -2.39 -9.83
C TRP A 216 -8.54 -3.63 -10.09
N GLU A 217 -7.53 -3.50 -10.94
CA GLU A 217 -6.51 -4.53 -11.17
C GLU A 217 -5.11 -3.92 -11.10
N ASN A 218 -4.22 -4.61 -10.38
CA ASN A 218 -2.79 -4.42 -10.50
C ASN A 218 -2.13 -5.70 -11.03
N PRO A 219 -1.79 -5.72 -12.33
CA PRO A 219 -1.28 -6.92 -12.96
C PRO A 219 0.14 -7.29 -12.48
N THR A 220 0.94 -6.38 -11.92
CA THR A 220 2.31 -6.69 -11.49
C THR A 220 2.37 -7.46 -10.17
N ILE A 221 1.35 -7.34 -9.33
CA ILE A 221 1.23 -8.14 -8.09
C ILE A 221 0.10 -9.15 -8.14
N GLY A 222 -0.50 -9.38 -9.31
CA GLY A 222 -1.61 -10.32 -9.47
C GLY A 222 -2.79 -10.03 -8.54
N ALA A 223 -3.03 -8.76 -8.23
CA ALA A 223 -4.08 -8.32 -7.33
C ALA A 223 -5.23 -7.72 -8.12
N TRP A 224 -6.46 -8.03 -7.71
CA TRP A 224 -7.66 -7.43 -8.28
C TRP A 224 -8.81 -7.42 -7.27
N GLY A 225 -9.74 -6.51 -7.46
CA GLY A 225 -10.90 -6.35 -6.61
C GLY A 225 -12.03 -5.58 -7.28
N LEU A 226 -13.23 -5.74 -6.72
CA LEU A 226 -14.40 -4.96 -7.12
C LEU A 226 -14.37 -3.62 -6.38
N GLY A 227 -14.82 -2.53 -6.99
CA GLY A 227 -14.69 -1.25 -6.33
C GLY A 227 -15.38 -0.09 -7.02
N TRP A 228 -14.96 1.09 -6.58
CA TRP A 228 -15.38 2.36 -7.15
C TRP A 228 -14.20 3.30 -7.24
N GLU A 229 -14.13 4.04 -8.33
CA GLU A 229 -13.49 5.35 -8.31
C GLU A 229 -14.42 6.33 -7.59
N VAL A 230 -13.87 7.09 -6.65
CA VAL A 230 -14.61 8.11 -5.91
C VAL A 230 -14.25 9.47 -6.48
N TRP A 231 -15.24 10.10 -7.12
CA TRP A 231 -15.11 11.40 -7.77
C TRP A 231 -15.70 12.49 -6.86
N CYS A 232 -15.01 13.63 -6.78
CA CYS A 232 -15.45 14.84 -6.09
C CYS A 232 -15.41 15.98 -7.10
N ASP A 233 -16.54 16.64 -7.35
CA ASP A 233 -16.66 17.79 -8.27
C ASP A 233 -15.96 17.59 -9.63
N GLY A 234 -16.06 16.39 -10.19
CA GLY A 234 -15.50 16.05 -11.50
C GLY A 234 -14.01 15.68 -11.53
N MET A 235 -13.36 15.47 -10.38
CA MET A 235 -12.03 14.86 -10.30
C MET A 235 -12.06 13.61 -9.41
N GLU A 236 -11.43 12.53 -9.86
CA GLU A 236 -11.18 11.33 -9.05
C GLU A 236 -10.27 11.69 -7.86
N VAL A 237 -10.73 11.44 -6.62
CA VAL A 237 -9.99 11.79 -5.39
C VAL A 237 -9.58 10.57 -4.57
N SER A 238 -10.26 9.44 -4.72
CA SER A 238 -9.89 8.18 -4.04
C SER A 238 -10.28 6.95 -4.86
N GLN A 239 -9.58 5.85 -4.64
CA GLN A 239 -9.98 4.50 -5.05
C GLN A 239 -10.55 3.76 -3.84
N PHE A 240 -11.67 3.10 -4.05
CA PHE A 240 -12.27 2.14 -3.13
C PHE A 240 -12.15 0.75 -3.73
N THR A 241 -11.62 -0.25 -3.01
CA THR A 241 -11.45 -1.61 -3.55
C THR A 241 -11.73 -2.69 -2.51
N TYR A 242 -12.52 -3.68 -2.88
CA TYR A 242 -12.69 -4.93 -2.15
C TYR A 242 -11.84 -6.02 -2.80
N PHE A 243 -10.73 -6.38 -2.16
CA PHE A 243 -9.84 -7.40 -2.71
C PHE A 243 -10.57 -8.74 -2.86
N GLN A 244 -10.42 -9.33 -4.04
CA GLN A 244 -10.82 -10.70 -4.35
C GLN A 244 -9.59 -11.61 -4.44
N GLN A 245 -8.47 -11.06 -4.90
CA GLN A 245 -7.22 -11.77 -5.07
C GLN A 245 -6.05 -10.82 -4.84
N VAL A 246 -4.97 -11.35 -4.25
CA VAL A 246 -3.68 -10.66 -4.10
C VAL A 246 -2.56 -11.69 -4.34
N GLY A 247 -1.52 -11.34 -5.09
CA GLY A 247 -0.43 -12.28 -5.40
C GLY A 247 -0.87 -13.48 -6.23
N GLY A 248 -1.98 -13.40 -6.98
CA GLY A 248 -2.57 -14.59 -7.62
C GLY A 248 -3.35 -15.51 -6.69
N ILE A 249 -3.48 -15.16 -5.41
CA ILE A 249 -4.09 -15.98 -4.36
C ILE A 249 -5.44 -15.37 -3.94
N PRO A 250 -6.55 -16.13 -3.97
CA PRO A 250 -7.84 -15.64 -3.49
C PRO A 250 -7.79 -15.24 -2.01
N THR A 251 -8.32 -14.07 -1.69
CA THR A 251 -8.42 -13.62 -0.30
C THR A 251 -9.47 -14.43 0.44
N VAL A 252 -9.11 -15.06 1.56
CA VAL A 252 -10.04 -15.87 2.38
C VAL A 252 -10.94 -15.02 3.27
N MET A 253 -10.57 -13.77 3.50
CA MET A 253 -11.33 -12.79 4.27
C MET A 253 -11.47 -11.52 3.42
N PRO A 254 -12.71 -11.04 3.16
CA PRO A 254 -12.92 -9.80 2.44
C PRO A 254 -12.17 -8.65 3.11
N SER A 255 -11.42 -7.88 2.33
CA SER A 255 -10.65 -6.73 2.81
C SER A 255 -11.03 -5.51 2.00
N THR A 256 -11.24 -4.39 2.68
CA THR A 256 -11.48 -3.08 2.05
C THR A 256 -10.19 -2.29 2.03
N GLU A 257 -9.77 -1.90 0.84
CA GLU A 257 -8.74 -0.90 0.60
C GLU A 257 -9.39 0.45 0.29
N LEU A 258 -8.92 1.50 0.97
CA LEU A 258 -9.23 2.90 0.64
C LEU A 258 -7.93 3.64 0.35
N THR A 259 -7.84 4.22 -0.84
CA THR A 259 -6.63 4.89 -1.31
C THR A 259 -6.97 6.32 -1.70
N TYR A 260 -6.41 7.29 -0.99
CA TYR A 260 -6.72 8.72 -1.14
C TYR A 260 -5.62 9.40 -1.93
N GLY A 261 -5.97 10.24 -2.90
CA GLY A 261 -5.06 11.19 -3.53
C GLY A 261 -4.94 12.46 -2.69
N LEU A 262 -3.91 12.55 -1.83
CA LEU A 262 -3.81 13.60 -0.82
C LEU A 262 -3.72 15.01 -1.43
N GLU A 263 -2.95 15.18 -2.51
CA GLU A 263 -2.80 16.45 -3.20
C GLU A 263 -4.14 16.91 -3.78
N ARG A 264 -4.87 16.02 -4.44
CA ARG A 264 -6.18 16.33 -5.03
C ARG A 264 -7.20 16.73 -3.95
N LEU A 265 -7.24 16.00 -2.84
CA LEU A 265 -8.11 16.35 -1.70
C LEU A 265 -7.71 17.70 -1.09
N ALA A 266 -6.42 17.94 -0.89
CA ALA A 266 -5.91 19.20 -0.35
C ALA A 266 -6.22 20.39 -1.26
N MET A 267 -6.17 20.21 -2.59
CA MET A 267 -6.52 21.23 -3.57
C MET A 267 -7.98 21.66 -3.43
N TYR A 268 -8.90 20.71 -3.19
CA TYR A 268 -10.30 21.03 -2.88
C TYR A 268 -10.45 21.76 -1.54
N VAL A 269 -9.81 21.27 -0.49
CA VAL A 269 -9.89 21.86 0.86
C VAL A 269 -9.36 23.30 0.86
N GLN A 270 -8.28 23.57 0.14
CA GLN A 270 -7.64 24.89 0.09
C GLN A 270 -8.18 25.79 -1.03
N GLY A 271 -8.96 25.25 -1.97
CA GLY A 271 -9.51 25.99 -3.10
C GLY A 271 -8.45 26.47 -4.11
N VAL A 272 -7.44 25.63 -4.38
CA VAL A 272 -6.36 25.92 -5.35
C VAL A 272 -6.40 24.97 -6.54
N GLU A 273 -6.05 25.46 -7.74
CA GLU A 273 -6.11 24.68 -8.99
C GLU A 273 -4.77 24.07 -9.41
N ASN A 274 -3.68 24.42 -8.72
CA ASN A 274 -2.34 23.93 -9.00
C ASN A 274 -1.73 23.34 -7.74
N VAL A 275 -1.27 22.09 -7.83
CA VAL A 275 -0.67 21.36 -6.72
C VAL A 275 0.52 22.08 -6.08
N TYR A 276 1.32 22.82 -6.86
CA TYR A 276 2.50 23.52 -6.33
C TYR A 276 2.14 24.74 -5.47
N ASP A 277 0.91 25.24 -5.57
CA ASP A 277 0.42 26.39 -4.79
C ASP A 277 -0.18 25.99 -3.44
N LEU A 278 -0.28 24.67 -3.15
CA LEU A 278 -0.78 24.17 -1.86
C LEU A 278 0.04 24.72 -0.69
N ASP A 279 -0.64 25.24 0.33
CA ASP A 279 -0.05 25.56 1.63
C ASP A 279 0.29 24.25 2.35
N PHE A 280 1.59 24.04 2.54
CA PHE A 280 2.11 22.78 3.06
C PHE A 280 1.93 22.68 4.59
N ASN A 281 2.20 23.77 5.33
CA ASN A 281 2.29 23.74 6.79
C ASN A 281 1.57 24.89 7.53
N GLY A 282 0.82 25.74 6.83
CA GLY A 282 0.09 26.86 7.44
C GLY A 282 0.96 28.07 7.76
N LYS A 283 2.28 27.98 7.49
CA LYS A 283 3.31 28.94 7.91
C LYS A 283 4.09 29.53 6.72
N GLY A 284 3.53 29.44 5.51
CA GLY A 284 4.07 30.04 4.30
C GLY A 284 5.03 29.15 3.50
N LEU A 285 5.17 27.88 3.84
CA LEU A 285 5.83 26.89 2.99
C LEU A 285 4.82 26.32 2.00
N THR A 286 5.10 26.37 0.70
CA THR A 286 4.25 25.78 -0.33
C THR A 286 4.71 24.38 -0.72
N TYR A 287 3.83 23.60 -1.36
CA TYR A 287 4.21 22.30 -1.94
C TYR A 287 5.27 22.47 -3.04
N GLY A 288 5.20 23.56 -3.81
CA GLY A 288 6.20 23.95 -4.81
C GLY A 288 7.59 24.15 -4.22
N ASP A 289 7.69 24.81 -3.06
CA ASP A 289 8.98 25.01 -2.36
C ASP A 289 9.65 23.68 -1.99
N VAL A 290 8.85 22.64 -1.73
CA VAL A 290 9.35 21.32 -1.32
C VAL A 290 9.64 20.43 -2.54
N PHE A 291 8.75 20.38 -3.53
CA PHE A 291 8.76 19.32 -4.55
C PHE A 291 8.98 19.77 -5.99
N LEU A 292 8.80 21.05 -6.34
CA LEU A 292 8.87 21.48 -7.75
C LEU A 292 10.22 21.13 -8.38
N ARG A 293 11.31 21.40 -7.66
CA ARG A 293 12.66 21.10 -8.14
C ARG A 293 12.89 19.59 -8.28
N ALA A 294 12.39 18.81 -7.33
CA ALA A 294 12.49 17.36 -7.37
C ALA A 294 11.73 16.79 -8.58
N GLU A 295 10.52 17.28 -8.87
CA GLU A 295 9.73 16.85 -10.02
C GLU A 295 10.45 17.11 -11.36
N GLN A 296 11.13 18.25 -11.48
CA GLN A 296 11.96 18.59 -12.64
C GLN A 296 13.16 17.63 -12.79
N ASP A 297 13.91 17.43 -11.71
CA ASP A 297 15.11 16.58 -11.73
C ASP A 297 14.74 15.11 -11.99
N TYR A 298 13.69 14.59 -11.35
CA TYR A 298 13.22 13.22 -11.56
C TYR A 298 12.61 13.03 -12.94
N SER A 299 11.82 13.98 -13.47
CA SER A 299 11.31 13.88 -14.85
C SER A 299 12.46 13.76 -15.84
N ARG A 300 13.47 14.63 -15.72
CA ARG A 300 14.66 14.59 -16.57
C ARG A 300 15.43 13.26 -16.41
N HIS A 301 15.60 12.78 -15.19
CA HIS A 301 16.21 11.48 -14.95
C HIS A 301 15.43 10.35 -15.66
N ASN A 302 14.12 10.26 -15.37
CA ASN A 302 13.26 9.16 -15.79
C ASN A 302 13.09 9.09 -17.31
N PHE A 303 13.07 10.24 -18.01
CA PHE A 303 12.83 10.28 -19.46
C PHE A 303 14.10 10.40 -20.30
N GLU A 304 15.19 10.94 -19.76
CA GLU A 304 16.37 11.30 -20.57
C GLU A 304 17.64 10.61 -20.08
N LEU A 305 17.92 10.64 -18.77
CA LEU A 305 19.26 10.37 -18.25
C LEU A 305 19.46 8.98 -17.65
N ALA A 306 18.40 8.28 -17.24
CA ALA A 306 18.55 6.98 -16.59
C ALA A 306 19.26 5.98 -17.53
N ASP A 307 20.33 5.36 -17.03
CA ASP A 307 21.11 4.35 -17.76
C ASP A 307 20.32 3.05 -17.83
N THR A 308 19.81 2.75 -19.02
CA THR A 308 18.93 1.61 -19.25
C THR A 308 19.65 0.26 -19.14
N GLN A 309 20.95 0.21 -19.43
CA GLN A 309 21.73 -1.01 -19.29
C GLN A 309 21.96 -1.34 -17.81
N MET A 310 22.26 -0.32 -17.00
CA MET A 310 22.39 -0.46 -15.55
C MET A 310 21.06 -0.87 -14.91
N LEU A 311 19.95 -0.22 -15.30
CA LEU A 311 18.61 -0.57 -14.82
C LEU A 311 18.25 -2.02 -15.14
N LEU A 312 18.55 -2.49 -16.35
CA LEU A 312 18.30 -3.87 -16.75
C LEU A 312 19.13 -4.87 -15.91
N THR A 313 20.41 -4.58 -15.66
CA THR A 313 21.25 -5.40 -14.79
C THR A 313 20.66 -5.49 -13.39
N HIS A 314 20.31 -4.35 -12.79
CA HIS A 314 19.70 -4.32 -11.46
C HIS A 314 18.36 -5.04 -11.40
N PHE A 315 17.55 -4.98 -12.47
CA PHE A 315 16.29 -5.72 -12.54
C PHE A 315 16.55 -7.22 -12.43
N ASN A 316 17.49 -7.75 -13.21
CA ASN A 316 17.82 -9.18 -13.20
C ASN A 316 18.46 -9.62 -11.87
N ASP A 317 19.19 -8.74 -11.20
CA ASP A 317 19.75 -9.01 -9.87
C ASP A 317 18.67 -9.07 -8.79
N ALA A 318 17.74 -8.12 -8.79
CA ALA A 318 16.60 -8.11 -7.87
C ALA A 318 15.68 -9.33 -8.09
N GLU A 319 15.40 -9.68 -9.35
CA GLU A 319 14.62 -10.88 -9.69
C GLU A 319 15.25 -12.15 -9.10
N ARG A 320 16.53 -12.38 -9.39
CA ARG A 320 17.24 -13.57 -8.92
C ARG A 320 17.28 -13.67 -7.39
N GLU A 321 17.51 -12.54 -6.72
CA GLU A 321 17.53 -12.52 -5.26
C GLU A 321 16.14 -12.72 -4.65
N SER A 322 15.09 -12.15 -5.26
CA SER A 322 13.70 -12.37 -4.86
C SER A 322 13.36 -13.86 -4.87
N MET A 323 13.66 -14.56 -5.96
CA MET A 323 13.40 -16.00 -6.09
C MET A 323 14.15 -16.80 -5.02
N ARG A 324 15.45 -16.54 -4.85
CA ARG A 324 16.30 -17.24 -3.87
C ARG A 324 15.78 -17.06 -2.44
N LEU A 325 15.28 -15.87 -2.10
CA LEU A 325 14.74 -15.55 -0.78
C LEU A 325 13.37 -16.21 -0.55
N ALA A 326 12.51 -16.24 -1.58
CA ALA A 326 11.22 -16.92 -1.51
C ALA A 326 11.41 -18.44 -1.31
N GLU A 327 12.33 -19.06 -2.06
CA GLU A 327 12.71 -20.47 -1.88
C GLU A 327 13.23 -20.78 -0.47
N ALA A 328 13.88 -19.81 0.17
CA ALA A 328 14.35 -19.92 1.55
C ALA A 328 13.27 -19.62 2.59
N GLY A 329 12.02 -19.35 2.18
CA GLY A 329 10.89 -19.08 3.08
C GLY A 329 10.89 -17.68 3.73
N VAL A 330 11.74 -16.76 3.29
CA VAL A 330 11.83 -15.40 3.86
C VAL A 330 11.03 -14.40 3.03
N ALA A 331 9.72 -14.40 3.24
CA ALA A 331 8.73 -13.72 2.40
C ALA A 331 8.92 -12.20 2.26
N GLN A 332 9.09 -11.46 3.36
CA GLN A 332 9.22 -9.99 3.31
C GLN A 332 10.49 -9.54 2.57
N PRO A 333 11.69 -10.08 2.87
CA PRO A 333 12.89 -9.78 2.09
C PRO A 333 12.77 -10.15 0.60
N ALA A 334 12.09 -11.26 0.27
CA ALA A 334 11.80 -11.61 -1.11
C ALA A 334 10.92 -10.54 -1.78
N TYR A 335 9.86 -10.13 -1.08
CA TYR A 335 8.95 -9.09 -1.56
C TYR A 335 9.64 -7.74 -1.77
N ASP A 336 10.58 -7.34 -0.91
CA ASP A 336 11.37 -6.11 -1.12
C ASP A 336 12.13 -6.13 -2.46
N GLN A 337 12.66 -7.29 -2.85
CA GLN A 337 13.33 -7.45 -4.15
C GLN A 337 12.34 -7.43 -5.32
N CYS A 338 11.14 -8.01 -5.15
CA CYS A 338 10.04 -7.88 -6.10
C CYS A 338 9.65 -6.40 -6.31
N LEU A 339 9.56 -5.61 -5.23
CA LEU A 339 9.25 -4.17 -5.30
C LEU A 339 10.32 -3.38 -6.04
N LYS A 340 11.60 -3.66 -5.78
CA LYS A 340 12.73 -3.08 -6.53
C LYS A 340 12.65 -3.43 -8.01
N ALA A 341 12.42 -4.70 -8.35
CA ALA A 341 12.24 -5.13 -9.73
C ALA A 341 11.08 -4.38 -10.41
N SER A 342 9.95 -4.21 -9.71
CA SER A 342 8.80 -3.43 -10.19
C SER A 342 9.17 -1.97 -10.49
N HIS A 343 9.86 -1.29 -9.58
CA HIS A 343 10.26 0.10 -9.80
C HIS A 343 11.30 0.26 -10.92
N LEU A 344 12.28 -0.64 -11.00
CA LEU A 344 13.28 -0.66 -12.08
C LEU A 344 12.62 -0.87 -13.45
N PHE A 345 11.62 -1.75 -13.52
CA PHE A 345 10.79 -1.90 -14.72
C PHE A 345 10.06 -0.60 -15.08
N ASN A 346 9.46 0.10 -14.12
CA ASN A 346 8.77 1.36 -14.39
C ASN A 346 9.72 2.45 -14.92
N LEU A 347 10.98 2.47 -14.48
CA LEU A 347 12.01 3.37 -15.02
C LEU A 347 12.38 2.99 -16.47
N LEU A 348 12.55 1.70 -16.76
CA LEU A 348 12.79 1.22 -18.13
C LEU A 348 11.62 1.56 -19.06
N ASP A 349 10.38 1.40 -18.60
CA ASP A 349 9.16 1.74 -19.35
C ASP A 349 9.09 3.25 -19.61
N ALA A 350 9.37 4.09 -18.60
CA ALA A 350 9.42 5.54 -18.76
C ALA A 350 10.55 6.01 -19.70
N ARG A 351 11.68 5.30 -19.75
CA ARG A 351 12.74 5.55 -20.73
C ARG A 351 12.34 5.19 -22.17
N GLY A 352 11.23 4.48 -22.38
CA GLY A 352 10.74 4.11 -23.71
C GLY A 352 11.58 3.04 -24.40
N VAL A 353 12.38 2.26 -23.65
CA VAL A 353 13.22 1.18 -24.20
C VAL A 353 12.54 -0.19 -24.22
N ILE A 354 11.35 -0.30 -23.62
CA ILE A 354 10.57 -1.54 -23.56
C ILE A 354 9.49 -1.50 -24.64
N SER A 355 9.49 -2.48 -25.55
CA SER A 355 8.40 -2.65 -26.52
C SER A 355 7.12 -3.16 -25.85
N VAL A 356 5.97 -3.01 -26.51
CA VAL A 356 4.67 -3.51 -26.01
C VAL A 356 4.71 -5.00 -25.67
N SER A 357 5.37 -5.81 -26.51
CA SER A 357 5.53 -7.25 -26.27
C SER A 357 6.44 -7.55 -25.08
N GLU A 358 7.53 -6.81 -24.91
CA GLU A 358 8.44 -6.97 -23.77
C GLU A 358 7.76 -6.54 -22.47
N ARG A 359 6.94 -5.49 -22.52
CA ARG A 359 6.20 -4.99 -21.36
C ARG A 359 5.35 -6.07 -20.69
N ALA A 360 4.62 -6.85 -21.49
CA ALA A 360 3.83 -7.98 -20.98
C ALA A 360 4.71 -9.05 -20.32
N SER A 361 5.90 -9.31 -20.87
CA SER A 361 6.88 -10.25 -20.30
C SER A 361 7.40 -9.77 -18.94
N TYR A 362 7.81 -8.50 -18.82
CA TYR A 362 8.27 -7.94 -17.55
C TYR A 362 7.18 -7.95 -16.47
N ILE A 363 5.93 -7.59 -16.82
CA ILE A 363 4.80 -7.65 -15.90
C ILE A 363 4.58 -9.08 -15.42
N GLY A 364 4.65 -10.07 -16.32
CA GLY A 364 4.54 -11.49 -15.96
C GLY A 364 5.65 -11.93 -15.00
N ARG A 365 6.90 -11.53 -15.25
CA ARG A 365 8.04 -11.83 -14.36
C ARG A 365 7.84 -11.26 -12.96
N VAL A 366 7.51 -9.97 -12.84
CA VAL A 366 7.25 -9.33 -11.54
C VAL A 366 6.05 -9.97 -10.83
N ARG A 367 5.01 -10.37 -11.57
CA ARG A 367 3.85 -11.08 -11.02
C ARG A 367 4.22 -12.42 -10.39
N GLU A 368 5.08 -13.21 -11.03
CA GLU A 368 5.55 -14.47 -10.44
C GLU A 368 6.35 -14.21 -9.16
N LEU A 369 7.24 -13.20 -9.15
CA LEU A 369 7.97 -12.83 -7.92
C LEU A 369 7.02 -12.44 -6.76
N ALA A 370 5.99 -11.64 -7.06
CA ALA A 370 5.01 -11.24 -6.07
C ALA A 370 4.23 -12.44 -5.53
N LYS A 371 3.83 -13.36 -6.42
CA LYS A 371 3.15 -14.61 -6.07
C LYS A 371 4.03 -15.47 -5.16
N ASP A 372 5.28 -15.73 -5.53
CA ASP A 372 6.21 -16.55 -4.74
C ASP A 372 6.39 -15.98 -3.32
N ALA A 373 6.53 -14.66 -3.20
CA ALA A 373 6.62 -13.99 -1.91
C ALA A 373 5.31 -14.09 -1.09
N CYS A 374 4.15 -14.02 -1.75
CA CYS A 374 2.84 -14.19 -1.12
C CYS A 374 2.60 -15.63 -0.63
N GLU A 375 3.01 -16.63 -1.42
CA GLU A 375 2.95 -18.05 -1.02
C GLU A 375 3.87 -18.32 0.17
N ALA A 376 5.10 -17.82 0.15
CA ALA A 376 6.02 -17.91 1.28
C ALA A 376 5.47 -17.22 2.55
N TRP A 377 4.78 -16.08 2.40
CA TRP A 377 4.14 -15.38 3.52
C TRP A 377 3.06 -16.23 4.19
N LEU A 378 2.18 -16.83 3.38
CA LEU A 378 1.11 -17.70 3.89
C LEU A 378 1.64 -18.96 4.56
N ALA A 379 2.66 -19.59 3.98
CA ALA A 379 3.29 -20.78 4.57
C ALA A 379 3.80 -20.51 6.00
N GLY A 380 4.44 -19.36 6.22
CA GLY A 380 4.90 -18.96 7.57
C GLY A 380 3.77 -18.68 8.56
N GLU A 381 2.57 -18.30 8.10
CA GLU A 381 1.40 -18.14 8.98
C GLU A 381 0.81 -19.48 9.43
N GLU A 382 0.87 -20.51 8.59
CA GLU A 382 0.41 -21.86 8.93
C GLU A 382 1.32 -22.54 9.96
N GLU A 383 2.64 -22.37 9.84
CA GLU A 383 3.59 -22.91 10.82
C GLU A 383 3.43 -22.27 12.21
N THR A 384 3.20 -20.96 12.28
CA THR A 384 3.03 -20.24 13.54
C THR A 384 1.67 -20.48 14.22
N SER A 385 0.67 -20.97 13.49
CA SER A 385 -0.66 -21.28 14.05
C SER A 385 -0.79 -22.71 14.59
N HIS A 386 0.18 -23.58 14.31
CA HIS A 386 0.26 -24.95 14.83
C HIS A 386 1.35 -25.14 15.92
N GLY A 387 2.06 -24.06 16.30
CA GLY A 387 3.15 -24.05 17.27
C GLY A 387 2.76 -23.71 18.70
#